data_AF-A0A645E5C4-F1
#
_entry.id   AF-A0A645E5C4-F1
#
_cell.length_a   1.000
_cell.length_b   1.000
_cell.length_c   1.000
_cell.angle_alpha   90.00
_cell.angle_beta   90.00
_cell.angle_gamma   90.00
#
_symmetry.space_group_name_H-M   'P 1'
#
loop_
_entity.id
_entity.type
_entity.pdbx_description
1 polymer ?
#
loop_
_entity_poly.entity_id
_entity_poly.type
_entity_poly.pdbx_seq_one_letter_code
_entity_poly.pdbx_strand_id
1 'polypeptide(L)'
;MLQLEKIFKFYGLRCNINIVGKKYKFPINIYHKVLEFFGIIHDKYKDGMDYDTALEQISRSNAILDFVQVGQTGMSMRPLEALFFNKKLVTNNLEIIKEDFYNKNNIFIIGKDNIEEIKDFLERPYIEISASIKDRYDFKNWIKEFQDTNKNINLKRYIE
;
A
#
# COMPACT_ATOMS: atom_id res chain seq x y z
N MET A 1 0.92 13.01 -5.43
CA MET A 1 2.09 12.11 -5.37
C MET A 1 3.45 12.83 -5.49
N LEU A 2 3.66 13.75 -6.44
CA LEU A 2 4.94 14.47 -6.55
C LEU A 2 5.24 15.41 -5.39
N GLN A 3 4.22 16.09 -4.88
CA GLN A 3 4.34 16.89 -3.67
C GLN A 3 4.77 16.02 -2.50
N LEU A 4 4.26 14.78 -2.41
CA LEU A 4 4.61 13.83 -1.36
C LEU A 4 6.08 13.41 -1.43
N GLU A 5 6.62 13.14 -2.63
CA GLU A 5 8.05 12.85 -2.76
C GLU A 5 8.93 14.05 -2.38
N LYS A 6 8.53 15.27 -2.75
CA LYS A 6 9.25 16.48 -2.32
C LYS A 6 9.25 16.62 -0.80
N ILE A 7 8.11 16.38 -0.16
CA ILE A 7 7.96 16.36 1.30
C ILE A 7 8.89 15.31 1.91
N PHE A 8 8.85 14.07 1.42
CA PHE A 8 9.71 13.01 1.95
C PHE A 8 11.20 13.32 1.78
N LYS A 9 11.62 13.85 0.63
CA LYS A 9 12.99 14.29 0.38
C LYS A 9 13.38 15.46 1.28
N PHE A 10 12.46 16.39 1.55
CA PHE A 10 12.69 17.50 2.49
C PHE A 10 13.00 16.98 3.90
N TYR A 11 12.32 15.92 4.35
CA TYR A 11 12.63 15.21 5.59
C TYR A 11 13.80 14.22 5.49
N GLY A 12 14.59 14.26 4.40
CA GLY A 12 15.80 13.46 4.23
C GLY A 12 15.56 12.00 3.83
N LEU A 13 14.35 11.64 3.42
CA LEU A 13 14.01 10.27 3.05
C LEU A 13 14.43 9.97 1.61
N ARG A 14 15.06 8.80 1.43
CA ARG A 14 15.28 8.22 0.11
C ARG A 14 14.01 7.49 -0.32
N CYS A 15 13.48 7.87 -1.48
CA CYS A 15 12.24 7.31 -2.00
C CYS A 15 12.44 6.74 -3.39
N ASN A 16 11.87 5.56 -3.63
CA ASN A 16 11.72 4.96 -4.95
C ASN A 16 10.22 4.85 -5.25
N ILE A 17 9.64 5.91 -5.81
CA ILE A 17 8.21 6.00 -6.11
C ILE A 17 8.05 5.84 -7.63
N ASN A 18 7.43 4.74 -8.04
CA ASN A 18 7.12 4.47 -9.45
C ASN A 18 5.62 4.64 -9.67
N ILE A 19 5.25 5.38 -10.71
CA ILE A 19 3.85 5.53 -11.12
C ILE A 19 3.64 4.60 -12.32
N VAL A 20 2.82 3.57 -12.13
CA VAL A 20 2.43 2.67 -13.20
C VAL A 20 1.02 3.06 -13.63
N GLY A 21 0.87 3.36 -14.92
CA GLY A 21 -0.41 3.74 -15.49
C GLY A 21 -0.34 3.68 -17.01
N LYS A 22 -1.48 3.51 -17.68
CA LYS A 22 -1.53 3.59 -19.15
C LYS A 22 -1.09 5.00 -19.56
N LYS A 23 -0.06 5.12 -20.41
CA LYS A 23 0.22 6.36 -21.12
C LYS A 23 -1.08 6.78 -21.81
N TYR A 24 -1.65 7.90 -21.42
CA TYR A 24 -2.81 8.43 -22.13
C TYR A 24 -2.41 8.69 -23.59
N LYS A 25 -3.22 8.23 -24.55
CA LYS A 25 -3.09 8.62 -25.96
C LYS A 25 -3.58 10.06 -26.18
N PHE A 26 -3.04 11.02 -25.44
CA PHE A 26 -3.19 12.43 -25.82
C PHE A 26 -2.21 12.74 -26.94
N PRO A 27 -2.52 13.71 -27.83
CA PRO A 27 -1.50 14.30 -28.71
C PRO A 27 -0.30 14.70 -27.85
N ILE A 28 0.92 14.31 -28.26
CA ILE A 28 2.13 14.36 -27.43
C ILE A 28 2.31 15.75 -26.78
N ASN A 29 1.97 16.82 -27.51
CA ASN A 29 2.09 18.21 -27.09
C ASN A 29 1.16 18.60 -25.93
N ILE A 30 -0.02 17.98 -25.83
CA ILE A 30 -0.98 18.20 -24.73
C ILE A 30 -0.55 17.37 -23.52
N TYR A 31 -0.13 16.12 -23.75
CA TYR A 31 0.37 15.24 -22.69
C TYR A 31 1.57 15.85 -21.97
N HIS A 32 2.57 16.34 -22.71
CA HIS A 32 3.76 16.99 -22.14
C HIS A 32 3.40 18.26 -21.35
N LYS A 33 2.53 19.14 -21.87
CA LYS A 33 2.08 20.33 -21.14
C LYS A 33 1.33 20.00 -19.86
N VAL A 34 0.47 18.99 -19.87
CA VAL A 34 -0.27 18.55 -18.67
C VAL A 34 0.69 17.97 -17.63
N LEU A 35 1.64 17.13 -18.04
CA LEU A 35 2.65 16.58 -17.13
C LEU A 35 3.56 17.66 -16.54
N GLU A 36 4.06 18.60 -17.33
CA GLU A 36 4.84 19.75 -16.85
C GLU A 36 4.03 20.62 -15.87
N PHE A 37 2.77 20.91 -16.20
CA PHE A 37 1.88 21.69 -15.34
C PHE A 37 1.68 21.05 -13.96
N PHE A 38 1.55 19.72 -13.89
CA PHE A 38 1.47 18.99 -12.63
C PHE A 38 2.84 18.68 -12.00
N GLY A 39 3.95 19.07 -12.64
CA GLY A 39 5.31 18.76 -12.22
C GLY A 39 5.66 17.27 -12.30
N ILE A 40 4.91 16.49 -13.09
CA ILE A 40 5.15 15.06 -13.32
C ILE A 40 6.27 14.91 -14.32
N ILE A 41 7.47 14.62 -13.79
CA ILE A 41 8.63 14.26 -14.61
C ILE A 41 8.28 12.98 -15.38
N HIS A 42 8.41 13.04 -16.70
CA HIS A 42 8.04 11.97 -17.63
C HIS A 42 8.69 10.61 -17.29
N ASP A 43 9.89 10.61 -16.67
CA ASP A 43 10.63 9.42 -16.21
C ASP A 43 9.96 8.62 -15.08
N LYS A 44 8.93 9.16 -14.40
CA LYS A 44 8.24 8.44 -13.31
C LYS A 44 7.17 7.49 -13.80
N TYR A 45 6.69 7.67 -15.02
CA TYR A 45 5.76 6.74 -15.66
C TYR A 45 6.54 5.59 -16.28
N LYS A 46 6.37 4.40 -15.72
CA LYS A 46 6.95 3.17 -16.27
C LYS A 46 5.85 2.32 -16.90
N ASP A 47 6.20 1.59 -17.96
CA ASP A 47 5.28 0.71 -18.70
C ASP A 47 4.85 -0.53 -17.87
N GLY A 48 5.34 -0.65 -16.63
CA GLY A 48 5.04 -1.71 -15.68
C GLY A 48 6.30 -2.04 -14.87
N MET A 49 6.13 -2.77 -13.77
CA MET A 49 7.22 -3.41 -13.04
C MET A 49 6.81 -4.85 -12.81
N ASP A 50 7.72 -5.78 -13.07
CA ASP A 50 7.51 -7.18 -12.74
C ASP A 50 7.35 -7.35 -11.21
N TYR A 51 6.52 -8.31 -10.80
CA TYR A 51 6.20 -8.48 -9.39
C TYR A 51 7.43 -8.89 -8.56
N ASP A 52 8.30 -9.77 -9.09
CA ASP A 52 9.50 -10.21 -8.37
C ASP A 52 10.48 -9.04 -8.18
N THR A 53 10.57 -8.15 -9.18
CA THR A 53 11.34 -6.90 -9.04
C THR A 53 10.76 -6.00 -7.95
N ALA A 54 9.43 -5.91 -7.85
CA ALA A 54 8.77 -5.13 -6.81
C ALA A 54 9.05 -5.74 -5.41
N LEU A 55 9.00 -7.06 -5.28
CA LEU A 55 9.32 -7.76 -4.04
C LEU A 55 10.78 -7.56 -3.62
N GLU A 56 11.73 -7.60 -4.55
CA GLU A 56 13.14 -7.31 -4.26
C GLU A 56 13.29 -5.88 -3.71
N GLN A 57 12.63 -4.89 -4.33
CA GLN A 57 12.68 -3.51 -3.85
C GLN A 57 12.04 -3.35 -2.47
N ILE A 58 10.91 -4.02 -2.21
CA ILE A 58 10.26 -4.04 -0.89
C ILE A 58 11.20 -4.66 0.15
N SER A 59 11.86 -5.78 -0.16
CA SER A 59 12.75 -6.46 0.78
C SER A 59 13.89 -5.54 1.27
N ARG A 60 14.38 -4.66 0.38
CA ARG A 60 15.49 -3.72 0.63
C ARG A 60 15.02 -2.38 1.22
N SER A 61 13.71 -2.13 1.31
CA SER A 61 13.17 -0.88 1.86
C SER A 61 12.89 -0.99 3.36
N ASN A 62 12.85 0.16 4.04
CA ASN A 62 12.42 0.25 5.44
C ASN A 62 10.89 0.34 5.57
N ALA A 63 10.22 0.86 4.54
CA ALA A 63 8.78 1.08 4.51
C ALA A 63 8.22 0.92 3.09
N ILE A 64 6.91 0.69 3.03
CA ILE A 64 6.11 0.64 1.81
C ILE A 64 5.16 1.85 1.80
N LEU A 65 5.08 2.54 0.66
CA LEU A 65 4.09 3.59 0.42
C LEU A 65 2.85 2.98 -0.25
N ASP A 66 1.71 3.15 0.38
CA ASP A 66 0.39 2.84 -0.16
C ASP A 66 -0.37 4.15 -0.39
N PHE A 67 -0.81 4.40 -1.61
CA PHE A 67 -1.51 5.65 -1.93
C PHE A 67 -2.78 5.33 -2.71
N VAL A 68 -3.89 5.18 -1.98
CA VAL A 68 -5.19 4.86 -2.52
C VAL A 68 -5.82 6.07 -3.20
N GLN A 69 -6.51 5.84 -4.32
CA GLN A 69 -7.22 6.89 -5.04
C GLN A 69 -8.56 7.20 -4.38
N VAL A 70 -9.07 8.42 -4.58
CA VAL A 70 -10.40 8.81 -4.11
C VAL A 70 -11.45 7.86 -4.68
N GLY A 71 -12.30 7.30 -3.82
CA GLY A 71 -13.35 6.35 -4.20
C GLY A 71 -12.88 4.89 -4.27
N GLN A 72 -11.60 4.59 -4.09
CA GLN A 72 -11.15 3.21 -3.89
C GLN A 72 -11.72 2.67 -2.58
N THR A 73 -12.29 1.47 -2.64
CA THR A 73 -12.79 0.73 -1.48
C THR A 73 -11.97 -0.54 -1.29
N GLY A 74 -11.93 -1.04 -0.06
CA GLY A 74 -11.11 -2.19 0.31
C GLY A 74 -9.61 -1.88 0.38
N MET A 75 -8.85 -2.89 0.79
CA MET A 75 -7.41 -2.82 0.96
C MET A 75 -6.68 -3.07 -0.37
N SER A 76 -5.60 -2.33 -0.64
CA SER A 76 -4.66 -2.71 -1.70
C SER A 76 -3.81 -3.91 -1.24
N MET A 77 -2.91 -4.41 -2.10
CA MET A 77 -1.95 -5.44 -1.67
C MET A 77 -0.86 -4.89 -0.73
N ARG A 78 -0.63 -3.57 -0.71
CA ARG A 78 0.51 -2.96 -0.01
C ARG A 78 0.48 -3.15 1.51
N PRO A 79 -0.67 -3.05 2.19
CA PRO A 79 -0.70 -3.31 3.63
C PRO A 79 -0.43 -4.78 3.97
N LEU A 80 -0.87 -5.72 3.12
CA LEU A 80 -0.55 -7.14 3.30
C LEU A 80 0.93 -7.42 3.05
N GLU A 81 1.52 -6.85 1.99
CA GLU A 81 2.98 -6.91 1.77
C GLU A 81 3.74 -6.37 2.99
N ALA A 82 3.30 -5.23 3.54
CA ALA A 82 3.91 -4.66 4.74
C ALA A 82 3.78 -5.59 5.96
N LEU A 83 2.62 -6.22 6.15
CA LEU A 83 2.36 -7.18 7.22
C LEU A 83 3.26 -8.42 7.11
N PHE A 84 3.36 -9.03 5.93
CA PHE A 84 4.10 -10.28 5.74
C PHE A 84 5.62 -10.07 5.68
N PHE A 85 6.09 -8.94 5.14
CA PHE A 85 7.52 -8.62 5.09
C PHE A 85 8.03 -7.84 6.31
N ASN A 86 7.20 -7.65 7.34
CA ASN A 86 7.51 -6.88 8.54
C ASN A 86 8.05 -5.47 8.20
N LYS A 87 7.41 -4.82 7.22
CA LYS A 87 7.75 -3.45 6.79
C LYS A 87 6.80 -2.46 7.42
N LYS A 88 7.31 -1.26 7.66
CA LYS A 88 6.43 -0.13 8.00
C LYS A 88 5.56 0.22 6.79
N LEU A 89 4.32 0.62 7.05
CA LEU A 89 3.39 1.10 6.03
C LEU A 89 3.20 2.60 6.19
N VAL A 90 3.32 3.34 5.10
CA VAL A 90 2.89 4.74 5.02
C VAL A 90 1.70 4.77 4.07
N THR A 91 0.51 5.10 4.55
CA THR A 91 -0.73 5.04 3.75
C THR A 91 -1.57 6.31 3.88
N ASN A 92 -2.37 6.64 2.88
CA ASN A 92 -3.47 7.62 3.01
C ASN A 92 -4.84 6.94 3.24
N ASN A 93 -4.89 5.61 3.32
CA ASN A 93 -6.13 4.89 3.60
C ASN A 93 -6.46 4.93 5.10
N LEU A 94 -7.44 5.76 5.48
CA LEU A 94 -7.88 5.90 6.87
C LEU A 94 -8.53 4.62 7.42
N GLU A 95 -9.10 3.79 6.55
CA GLU A 95 -9.80 2.57 6.96
C GLU A 95 -8.86 1.52 7.56
N ILE A 96 -7.54 1.63 7.33
CA ILE A 96 -6.53 0.72 7.87
C ILE A 96 -6.57 0.62 9.41
N ILE A 97 -7.12 1.64 10.09
CA ILE A 97 -7.29 1.63 11.55
C ILE A 97 -8.27 0.57 12.06
N LYS A 98 -9.12 0.05 11.16
CA LYS A 98 -10.12 -0.99 11.48
C LYS A 98 -9.53 -2.39 11.36
N GLU A 99 -8.38 -2.53 10.73
CA GLU A 99 -7.70 -3.81 10.59
C GLU A 99 -7.08 -4.24 11.92
N ASP A 100 -7.15 -5.53 12.20
CA ASP A 100 -6.68 -6.13 13.45
C ASP A 100 -5.15 -6.07 13.64
N PHE A 101 -4.39 -5.86 12.56
CA PHE A 101 -2.94 -5.66 12.57
C PHE A 101 -2.53 -4.19 12.68
N TYR A 102 -3.48 -3.25 12.84
CA TYR A 102 -3.16 -1.84 13.01
C TYR A 102 -2.28 -1.61 14.24
N ASN A 103 -1.11 -1.01 14.03
CA ASN A 103 -0.21 -0.58 15.08
C ASN A 103 0.46 0.73 14.68
N LYS A 104 0.35 1.77 15.52
CA LYS A 104 0.94 3.10 15.26
C LYS A 104 2.46 3.12 15.13
N ASN A 105 3.16 2.09 15.61
CA ASN A 105 4.61 1.94 15.40
C ASN A 105 4.94 1.35 14.02
N ASN A 106 3.98 0.68 13.38
CA ASN A 106 4.16 0.03 12.10
C ASN A 106 3.46 0.76 10.95
N ILE A 107 2.43 1.55 11.24
CA ILE A 107 1.59 2.21 10.23
C ILE A 107 1.53 3.71 10.52
N PHE A 108 1.87 4.50 9.51
CA PHE A 108 1.76 5.97 9.48
C PHE A 108 0.70 6.37 8.45
N ILE A 109 -0.21 7.25 8.84
CA ILE A 109 -1.37 7.65 8.05
C ILE A 109 -1.22 9.10 7.58
N ILE A 110 -0.92 9.28 6.29
CA ILE A 110 -0.83 10.59 5.63
C ILE A 110 -2.17 11.32 5.74
N GLY A 111 -2.13 12.57 6.20
CA GLY A 111 -3.31 13.41 6.38
C GLY A 111 -4.02 13.23 7.73
N LYS A 112 -3.58 12.27 8.55
CA LYS A 112 -4.02 12.09 9.94
C LYS A 112 -2.87 12.28 10.93
N ASP A 113 -1.74 11.62 10.67
CA ASP A 113 -0.56 11.72 11.51
C ASP A 113 0.27 12.95 11.14
N ASN A 114 1.01 13.49 12.11
CA ASN A 114 1.85 14.66 11.89
C ASN A 114 3.01 14.30 10.94
N ILE A 115 3.05 14.93 9.76
CA ILE A 115 4.08 14.69 8.75
C ILE A 115 5.49 14.98 9.24
N GLU A 116 5.65 15.86 10.23
CA GLU A 116 6.95 16.17 10.84
C GLU A 116 7.53 14.97 11.60
N GLU A 117 6.69 14.05 12.08
CA GLU A 117 7.11 12.83 12.77
C GLU A 117 7.46 11.67 11.84
N ILE A 118 7.39 11.83 10.51
CA ILE A 118 7.60 10.72 9.57
C ILE A 118 8.99 10.08 9.73
N LYS A 119 10.01 10.88 10.03
CA LYS A 119 11.37 10.39 10.26
C LYS A 119 11.43 9.55 11.54
N ASP A 120 10.92 10.10 12.63
CA ASP A 120 10.86 9.40 13.92
C ASP A 120 10.05 8.10 13.81
N PHE A 121 8.93 8.13 13.09
CA PHE A 121 8.14 6.93 12.81
C PHE A 121 8.97 5.85 12.10
N LEU A 122 9.77 6.21 11.10
CA LEU A 122 10.60 5.26 10.36
C LEU A 122 11.75 4.70 11.22
N GLU A 123 12.24 5.47 12.19
CA GLU A 123 13.31 5.05 13.11
C GLU A 123 12.80 4.24 14.31
N ARG A 124 11.53 4.37 14.69
CA ARG A 124 10.91 3.56 15.75
C ARG A 124 11.04 2.06 15.43
N PRO A 125 11.26 1.18 16.43
CA PRO A 125 11.30 -0.25 16.19
C PRO A 125 9.95 -0.76 15.64
N TYR A 126 10.01 -1.73 14.72
CA TYR A 126 8.83 -2.44 14.26
C TYR A 126 8.31 -3.34 15.40
N ILE A 127 7.00 -3.35 15.60
CA ILE A 127 6.33 -4.22 16.57
C ILE A 127 5.81 -5.44 15.84
N GLU A 128 6.32 -6.63 16.18
CA GLU A 128 5.89 -7.87 15.52
C GLU A 128 4.38 -8.09 15.69
N ILE A 129 3.70 -8.40 14.58
CA ILE A 129 2.28 -8.77 14.59
C ILE A 129 2.18 -10.29 14.79
N SER A 130 1.28 -10.73 15.68
CA SER A 130 1.15 -12.14 16.05
C SER A 130 0.84 -13.02 14.85
N ALA A 131 1.40 -14.23 14.84
CA ALA A 131 1.17 -15.23 13.78
C ALA A 131 -0.33 -15.49 13.55
N SER A 132 -1.14 -15.57 14.61
CA SER A 132 -2.59 -15.78 14.51
C SER A 132 -3.35 -14.67 13.77
N ILE A 133 -2.80 -13.45 13.71
CA ILE A 133 -3.34 -12.37 12.88
C ILE A 133 -2.88 -12.59 11.44
N LYS A 134 -1.58 -12.78 11.21
CA LYS A 134 -1.02 -13.06 9.86
C LYS A 134 -1.71 -14.24 9.19
N ASP A 135 -2.02 -15.28 9.94
CA ASP A 135 -2.70 -16.48 9.50
C ASP A 135 -4.08 -16.20 8.90
N ARG A 136 -4.81 -15.18 9.38
CA ARG A 136 -6.11 -14.78 8.81
C ARG A 136 -6.00 -14.16 7.42
N TYR A 137 -4.85 -13.56 7.12
CA TYR A 137 -4.57 -12.95 5.83
C TYR A 137 -3.72 -13.86 4.92
N ASP A 138 -3.31 -15.03 5.41
CA ASP A 138 -2.58 -16.00 4.62
C ASP A 138 -3.51 -16.65 3.59
N PHE A 139 -3.07 -16.69 2.34
CA PHE A 139 -3.88 -17.17 1.24
C PHE A 139 -4.31 -18.64 1.40
N LYS A 140 -3.45 -19.51 1.96
CA LYS A 140 -3.78 -20.93 2.15
C LYS A 140 -4.82 -21.10 3.25
N ASN A 141 -4.67 -20.36 4.35
CA ASN A 141 -5.63 -20.38 5.44
C ASN A 141 -6.98 -19.80 4.99
N TRP A 142 -6.98 -18.71 4.22
CA TRP A 142 -8.19 -18.14 3.65
C TRP A 142 -8.94 -19.15 2.77
N ILE A 143 -8.23 -19.89 1.89
CA ILE A 143 -8.84 -20.97 1.09
C ILE A 143 -9.44 -22.05 1.99
N LYS A 144 -8.71 -22.47 3.03
CA LYS A 144 -9.17 -23.50 3.96
C LYS A 144 -10.47 -23.08 4.66
N GLU A 145 -10.52 -21.88 5.21
CA GLU A 145 -11.71 -21.31 5.84
C GLU A 145 -12.88 -21.22 4.88
N PHE A 146 -12.62 -20.78 3.64
CA PHE A 146 -13.64 -20.71 2.60
C PHE A 146 -14.22 -22.09 2.26
N GLN A 147 -13.38 -23.12 2.15
CA GLN A 147 -13.82 -24.50 1.88
C GLN A 147 -14.60 -25.11 3.05
N ASP A 148 -14.15 -24.87 4.28
CA ASP A 148 -14.81 -25.40 5.48
C ASP A 148 -16.15 -24.70 5.76
N THR A 149 -16.27 -23.42 5.42
CA THR A 149 -17.56 -22.71 5.46
C THR A 149 -18.56 -23.33 4.51
N ASN A 150 -18.15 -23.67 3.28
CA ASN A 150 -19.03 -24.31 2.29
C ASN A 150 -19.50 -25.71 2.67
N LYS A 151 -18.73 -26.46 3.48
CA LYS A 151 -19.17 -27.77 3.99
C LYS A 151 -20.25 -27.66 5.08
N ASN A 152 -20.33 -26.51 5.76
CA ASN A 152 -21.26 -26.27 6.87
C ASN A 152 -22.53 -25.49 6.46
N ILE A 153 -22.68 -25.14 5.17
CA ILE A 153 -23.94 -24.57 4.67
C ILE A 153 -24.94 -25.70 4.52
N ASN A 154 -25.74 -25.91 5.56
CA ASN A 154 -26.95 -26.73 5.48
C ASN A 154 -27.96 -26.00 4.58
N LEU A 155 -28.00 -26.36 3.29
CA LEU A 155 -28.83 -25.75 2.22
C LEU A 155 -30.36 -25.81 2.47
N LYS A 156 -30.82 -26.28 3.64
CA LYS A 156 -32.24 -26.34 4.00
C LYS A 156 -32.88 -25.00 4.37
N ARG A 157 -32.14 -23.89 4.44
CA ARG A 157 -32.66 -22.61 4.97
C ARG A 157 -33.06 -21.56 3.90
N TYR A 158 -33.07 -21.92 2.62
CA TYR A 158 -33.38 -20.99 1.51
C TYR A 158 -34.49 -21.49 0.55
N ILE A 159 -35.31 -22.48 0.96
CA ILE A 159 -36.51 -22.92 0.20
C ILE A 159 -37.75 -22.98 1.09
N GLU A 160 -38.02 -21.89 1.82
CA GLU A 160 -39.34 -21.57 2.39
C GLU A 160 -39.62 -20.09 2.12
#